data_AF-A0A6J1DMK5-F1
#
_entry.id   AF-A0A6J1DMK5-F1
#
_cell.length_a   1.000
_cell.length_b   1.000
_cell.length_c   1.000
_cell.angle_alpha   90.00
_cell.angle_beta   90.00
_cell.angle_gamma   90.00
#
_symmetry.space_group_name_H-M   'P 1'
#
loop_
_entity.id
_entity.type
_entity.pdbx_description
1 polymer ?
#
loop_
_entity_poly.entity_id
_entity_poly.type
_entity_poly.pdbx_seq_one_letter_code
_entity_poly.pdbx_strand_id
1 'polypeptide(L)'
;MGDPYPMPEMNANLRIRLQILPSIPPATSFWYLTVDNLIAQSVNQIGTCSVSYIMMIIVAALVLGVFLGALVLIPRNRNVQEVQLKSNKPSKVYNKAEVSVHNKRTDCWIIIKNKVYDVSSYVDEHPGGDAILAHAGDDATKGFYGPQHGTRVFDVIEDFCIGDLRL
;
A
#
# COMPACT_ATOMS: atom_id res chain seq x y z
N MET A 1 39.33 -48.30 70.44
CA MET A 1 39.88 -49.32 69.52
C MET A 1 38.73 -49.77 68.65
N GLY A 2 38.69 -49.31 67.40
CA GLY A 2 37.68 -49.73 66.42
C GLY A 2 38.39 -50.55 65.34
N ASP A 3 37.92 -51.77 65.12
CA ASP A 3 38.59 -52.74 64.25
C ASP A 3 38.48 -52.33 62.76
N PRO A 4 39.54 -52.51 61.95
CA PRO A 4 39.54 -52.11 60.56
C PRO A 4 38.70 -53.06 59.69
N TYR A 5 37.82 -52.48 58.87
CA TYR A 5 37.00 -53.21 57.89
C TYR A 5 37.88 -53.88 56.81
N PRO A 6 37.64 -55.16 56.47
CA PRO A 6 38.39 -55.86 55.43
C PRO A 6 37.92 -55.45 54.02
N MET A 7 38.88 -55.19 53.13
CA MET A 7 38.64 -54.96 51.69
C MET A 7 38.20 -56.26 51.01
N PRO A 8 37.25 -56.24 50.06
CA PRO A 8 36.80 -57.47 49.40
C PRO A 8 37.88 -58.04 48.48
N GLU A 9 38.17 -59.34 48.64
CA GLU A 9 39.02 -60.10 47.73
C GLU A 9 38.40 -60.13 46.32
N MET A 10 39.16 -59.63 45.35
CA MET A 10 38.76 -59.64 43.94
C MET A 10 38.84 -61.06 43.39
N ASN A 11 37.71 -61.58 42.92
CA ASN A 11 37.60 -62.96 42.45
C ASN A 11 38.54 -63.27 41.27
N ALA A 12 39.10 -64.48 41.25
CA ALA A 12 40.01 -64.96 40.21
C ALA A 12 39.35 -65.11 38.82
N ASN A 13 38.03 -64.94 38.72
CA ASN A 13 37.27 -65.00 37.47
C ASN A 13 37.40 -63.71 36.62
N LEU A 14 37.97 -62.64 37.15
CA LEU A 14 38.31 -61.42 36.40
C LEU A 14 39.67 -61.49 35.69
N ARG A 15 40.51 -62.52 35.92
CA ARG A 15 41.81 -62.68 35.25
C ARG A 15 41.78 -63.48 33.94
N ILE A 16 40.68 -64.16 33.61
CA ILE A 16 40.59 -64.98 32.38
C ILE A 16 39.79 -64.25 31.27
N ARG A 17 39.08 -63.18 31.61
CA ARG A 17 38.25 -62.42 30.65
C ARG A 17 38.96 -61.25 29.94
N LEU A 18 40.29 -61.18 30.03
CA LEU A 18 41.12 -60.15 29.39
C LEU A 18 42.04 -60.69 28.27
N GLN A 19 41.85 -61.94 27.85
CA GLN A 19 42.66 -62.60 26.81
C GLN A 19 41.88 -63.00 25.55
N ILE A 20 40.68 -62.46 25.33
CA ILE A 20 39.98 -62.61 24.04
C ILE A 20 39.37 -61.26 23.65
N LEU A 21 40.22 -60.29 23.34
CA LEU A 21 39.82 -59.23 22.42
C LEU A 21 40.35 -59.63 21.04
N PRO A 22 39.49 -59.94 20.05
CA PRO A 22 39.96 -60.18 18.70
C PRO A 22 40.68 -58.91 18.23
N SER A 23 41.92 -59.06 17.78
CA SER A 23 42.67 -58.02 17.09
C SER A 23 41.89 -57.62 15.84
N ILE A 24 41.18 -56.50 15.94
CA ILE A 24 40.44 -55.89 14.83
C ILE A 24 41.47 -55.54 13.75
N PRO A 25 41.32 -56.01 12.50
CA PRO A 25 42.30 -55.74 11.44
C PRO A 25 42.34 -54.24 11.12
N PRO A 26 43.50 -53.68 10.73
CA PRO A 26 43.70 -52.26 10.46
C PRO A 26 42.88 -51.68 9.30
N ALA A 27 42.00 -52.48 8.68
CA ALA A 27 41.12 -52.05 7.61
C ALA A 27 39.84 -51.34 8.10
N THR A 28 39.50 -51.36 9.39
CA THR A 28 38.27 -50.71 9.89
C THR A 28 38.42 -49.21 10.17
N SER A 29 39.64 -48.67 10.25
CA SER A 29 39.88 -47.23 10.44
C SER A 29 39.66 -46.42 9.15
N PHE A 30 39.88 -47.02 7.97
CA PHE A 30 39.69 -46.36 6.69
C PHE A 30 38.20 -46.16 6.35
N TRP A 31 37.36 -47.13 6.70
CA TRP A 31 35.90 -47.02 6.55
C TRP A 31 35.29 -46.05 7.55
N TYR A 32 35.77 -46.01 8.80
CA TYR A 32 35.30 -45.04 9.79
C TYR A 32 35.67 -43.58 9.43
N LEU A 33 36.92 -43.32 9.02
CA LEU A 33 37.35 -41.98 8.61
C LEU A 33 36.65 -41.49 7.33
N THR A 34 36.26 -42.38 6.42
CA THR A 34 35.51 -42.01 5.21
C THR A 34 34.04 -41.78 5.49
N VAL A 35 33.38 -42.58 6.34
CA VAL A 35 31.98 -42.30 6.72
C VAL A 35 31.87 -41.03 7.57
N ASP A 36 32.80 -40.77 8.48
CA ASP A 36 32.79 -39.53 9.28
C ASP A 36 33.04 -38.29 8.42
N ASN A 37 33.91 -38.38 7.40
CA ASN A 37 34.14 -37.29 6.45
C ASN A 37 32.95 -37.08 5.48
N LEU A 38 32.29 -38.16 5.05
CA LEU A 38 31.05 -38.09 4.25
C LEU A 38 29.88 -37.52 5.05
N ILE A 39 29.75 -37.90 6.33
CA ILE A 39 28.74 -37.34 7.23
C ILE A 39 29.07 -35.87 7.49
N ALA A 40 30.32 -35.49 7.78
CA ALA A 40 30.72 -34.09 7.96
C ALA A 40 30.50 -33.23 6.70
N GLN A 41 30.82 -33.76 5.51
CA GLN A 41 30.52 -33.08 4.24
C GLN A 41 29.00 -32.95 4.03
N SER A 42 28.22 -33.99 4.34
CA SER A 42 26.76 -33.93 4.20
C SER A 42 26.12 -32.96 5.21
N VAL A 43 26.56 -32.93 6.47
CA VAL A 43 26.07 -32.03 7.51
C VAL A 43 26.48 -30.58 7.22
N ASN A 44 27.68 -30.34 6.68
CA ASN A 44 28.11 -29.02 6.22
C ASN A 44 27.36 -28.58 4.95
N GLN A 45 27.05 -29.51 4.04
CA GLN A 45 26.27 -29.22 2.83
C GLN A 45 24.79 -28.93 3.15
N ILE A 46 24.18 -29.66 4.09
CA ILE A 46 22.83 -29.37 4.60
C ILE A 46 22.80 -28.05 5.40
N GLY A 47 23.85 -27.76 6.17
CA GLY A 47 24.03 -26.49 6.89
C GLY A 47 24.19 -25.30 5.94
N THR A 48 25.00 -25.43 4.91
CA THR A 48 25.19 -24.36 3.91
C THR A 48 23.97 -24.14 3.04
N CYS A 49 23.26 -25.19 2.62
CA CYS A 49 22.00 -25.06 1.87
C CYS A 49 20.90 -24.38 2.69
N SER A 50 20.77 -24.75 3.98
CA SER A 50 19.79 -24.12 4.88
C SER A 50 20.14 -22.66 5.17
N VAL A 51 21.42 -22.34 5.38
CA VAL A 51 21.89 -20.96 5.56
C VAL A 51 21.67 -20.13 4.29
N SER A 52 21.99 -20.67 3.10
CA SER A 52 21.73 -19.98 1.83
C SER A 52 20.23 -19.72 1.60
N TYR A 53 19.37 -20.68 1.95
CA TYR A 53 17.92 -20.52 1.84
C TYR A 53 17.38 -19.46 2.81
N ILE A 54 17.86 -19.46 4.06
CA ILE A 54 17.51 -18.44 5.06
C ILE A 54 17.97 -17.04 4.59
N MET A 55 19.17 -16.93 4.02
CA MET A 55 19.66 -15.66 3.45
C MET A 55 18.77 -15.18 2.29
N MET A 56 18.30 -16.07 1.41
CA MET A 56 17.38 -15.71 0.33
C MET A 56 16.03 -15.20 0.85
N ILE A 57 15.47 -15.81 1.90
CA ILE A 57 14.22 -15.35 2.52
C ILE A 57 14.39 -13.97 3.14
N ILE A 58 15.49 -13.73 3.84
CA ILE A 58 15.76 -12.42 4.48
C ILE A 58 15.91 -11.34 3.41
N VAL A 59 16.68 -11.61 2.34
CA VAL A 59 16.84 -10.65 1.24
C VAL A 59 15.51 -10.40 0.54
N ALA A 60 14.71 -11.43 0.27
CA ALA A 60 13.39 -11.28 -0.34
C ALA A 60 12.43 -10.47 0.56
N ALA A 61 12.43 -10.71 1.88
CA ALA A 61 11.63 -9.96 2.83
C ALA A 61 12.04 -8.49 2.93
N LEU A 62 13.34 -8.19 2.87
CA LEU A 62 13.85 -6.82 2.85
C LEU A 62 13.49 -6.11 1.55
N VAL A 63 13.63 -6.76 0.39
CA VAL A 63 13.25 -6.19 -0.91
C VAL A 63 11.75 -5.94 -0.98
N LEU A 64 10.93 -6.89 -0.51
CA LEU A 64 9.48 -6.74 -0.47
C LEU A 64 9.06 -5.65 0.52
N GLY A 65 9.70 -5.57 1.69
CA GLY A 65 9.46 -4.52 2.68
C GLY A 65 9.81 -3.13 2.17
N VAL A 66 10.92 -2.99 1.44
CA VAL A 66 11.30 -1.72 0.80
C VAL A 66 10.34 -1.37 -0.35
N PHE A 67 9.91 -2.35 -1.15
CA PHE A 67 8.97 -2.11 -2.25
C PHE A 67 7.56 -1.72 -1.76
N LEU A 68 7.05 -2.42 -0.75
CA LEU A 68 5.79 -2.10 -0.09
C LEU A 68 5.87 -0.77 0.70
N GLY A 69 6.98 -0.53 1.39
CA GLY A 69 7.23 0.72 2.12
C GLY A 69 7.35 1.92 1.19
N ALA A 70 8.02 1.77 0.05
CA ALA A 70 8.09 2.80 -0.98
C ALA A 70 6.70 3.13 -1.55
N LEU A 71 5.81 2.13 -1.69
CA LEU A 71 4.42 2.36 -2.11
C LEU A 71 3.62 3.19 -1.10
N VAL A 72 3.93 3.09 0.20
CA VAL A 72 3.29 3.87 1.28
C VAL A 72 3.86 5.28 1.38
N LEU A 73 5.15 5.46 1.09
CA LEU A 73 5.82 6.77 1.13
C LEU A 73 5.59 7.63 -0.12
N ILE A 74 5.03 7.08 -1.20
CA ILE A 74 4.57 7.90 -2.33
C ILE A 74 3.26 8.57 -1.90
N PRO A 75 3.23 9.90 -1.66
CA PRO A 75 1.98 10.58 -1.42
C PRO A 75 1.10 10.39 -2.65
N ARG A 76 -0.01 9.68 -2.50
CA ARG A 76 -0.99 9.49 -3.56
C ARG A 76 -1.67 10.84 -3.85
N ASN A 77 -1.04 11.68 -4.65
CA ASN A 77 -1.62 12.93 -5.11
C ASN A 77 -2.72 12.64 -6.14
N ARG A 78 -3.88 12.25 -5.63
CA ARG A 78 -5.11 12.00 -6.40
C ARG A 78 -5.66 13.27 -7.08
N ASN A 79 -5.11 14.45 -6.78
CA ASN A 79 -5.64 15.71 -7.29
C ASN A 79 -5.11 16.11 -8.68
N VAL A 80 -4.00 15.51 -9.16
CA VAL A 80 -3.38 15.94 -10.42
C VAL A 80 -4.10 15.38 -11.66
N GLN A 81 -4.71 14.20 -11.60
CA GLN A 81 -5.40 13.64 -12.78
C GLN A 81 -6.80 14.23 -12.99
N GLU A 82 -7.49 14.66 -11.94
CA GLU A 82 -8.81 15.29 -12.05
C GLU A 82 -8.72 16.77 -12.50
N VAL A 83 -7.72 17.49 -12.00
CA VAL A 83 -7.45 18.90 -12.39
C VAL A 83 -7.03 19.01 -13.86
N GLN A 84 -6.29 18.01 -14.39
CA GLN A 84 -5.81 18.05 -15.78
C GLN A 84 -6.88 17.64 -16.81
N LEU A 85 -7.91 16.87 -16.43
CA LEU A 85 -8.98 16.48 -17.35
C LEU A 85 -10.08 17.56 -17.47
N LYS A 86 -10.32 18.36 -16.41
CA LYS A 86 -11.21 19.53 -16.48
C LYS A 86 -10.60 20.68 -17.29
N SER A 87 -9.26 20.81 -17.34
CA SER A 87 -8.55 21.92 -17.99
C SER A 87 -8.44 21.81 -19.52
N ASN A 88 -8.52 20.59 -20.10
CA ASN A 88 -8.23 20.36 -21.52
C ASN A 88 -9.46 20.19 -22.42
N LYS A 89 -10.67 20.43 -21.90
CA LYS A 89 -11.86 20.56 -22.74
C LYS A 89 -11.85 21.96 -23.36
N PRO A 90 -12.05 22.10 -24.68
CA PRO A 90 -12.26 23.42 -25.27
C PRO A 90 -13.46 24.06 -24.59
N SER A 91 -13.21 25.08 -23.77
CA SER A 91 -14.25 25.84 -23.10
C SER A 91 -15.10 26.51 -24.18
N LYS A 92 -16.38 26.14 -24.26
CA LYS A 92 -17.29 26.78 -25.20
C LYS A 92 -17.48 28.23 -24.76
N VAL A 93 -17.50 29.14 -25.73
CA VAL A 93 -17.67 30.57 -25.47
C VAL A 93 -19.11 30.97 -25.77
N TYR A 94 -19.75 31.63 -24.83
CA TYR A 94 -21.16 32.02 -24.88
C TYR A 94 -21.30 33.55 -24.85
N ASN A 95 -22.31 34.09 -25.53
CA ASN A 95 -22.64 35.52 -25.43
C ASN A 95 -23.72 35.77 -24.38
N LYS A 96 -23.76 36.97 -23.78
CA LYS A 96 -24.81 37.32 -22.81
C LYS A 96 -26.24 37.14 -23.37
N ALA A 97 -26.45 37.46 -24.65
CA ALA A 97 -27.73 37.26 -25.32
C ALA A 97 -28.13 35.77 -25.41
N GLU A 98 -27.17 34.87 -25.64
CA GLU A 98 -27.40 33.43 -25.64
C GLU A 98 -27.77 32.96 -24.24
N VAL A 99 -27.04 33.39 -23.20
CA VAL A 99 -27.38 33.01 -21.82
C VAL A 99 -28.77 33.52 -21.40
N SER A 100 -29.16 34.71 -21.84
CA SER A 100 -30.44 35.34 -21.44
C SER A 100 -31.70 34.60 -21.85
N VAL A 101 -31.63 33.70 -22.84
CA VAL A 101 -32.80 32.89 -23.24
C VAL A 101 -33.03 31.71 -22.30
N HIS A 102 -32.03 31.31 -21.52
CA HIS A 102 -32.07 30.20 -20.56
C HIS A 102 -32.51 30.70 -19.17
N ASN A 103 -33.76 31.16 -19.08
CA ASN A 103 -34.31 31.85 -17.92
C ASN A 103 -35.50 31.13 -17.26
N LYS A 104 -35.65 29.83 -17.49
CA LYS A 104 -36.79 29.04 -16.99
C LYS A 104 -36.32 28.04 -15.94
N ARG A 105 -37.21 27.57 -15.07
CA ARG A 105 -36.89 26.55 -14.06
C ARG A 105 -36.25 25.28 -14.67
N THR A 106 -36.75 24.83 -15.81
CA THR A 106 -36.25 23.63 -16.50
C THR A 106 -35.06 23.90 -17.43
N ASP A 107 -34.68 25.16 -17.59
CA ASP A 107 -33.66 25.64 -18.53
C ASP A 107 -33.08 26.95 -17.97
N CYS A 108 -32.23 26.83 -16.96
CA CYS A 108 -31.75 27.91 -16.11
C CYS A 108 -30.23 27.99 -16.21
N TRP A 109 -29.73 29.01 -16.90
CA TRP A 109 -28.30 29.30 -16.91
C TRP A 109 -28.01 30.55 -16.10
N ILE A 110 -26.85 30.57 -15.45
CA ILE A 110 -26.41 31.73 -14.67
C ILE A 110 -24.96 32.08 -15.01
N ILE A 111 -24.61 33.35 -14.83
CA ILE A 111 -23.25 33.84 -15.00
C ILE A 111 -22.63 34.10 -13.63
N ILE A 112 -21.45 33.54 -13.38
CA ILE A 112 -20.65 33.83 -12.19
C ILE A 112 -19.21 34.11 -12.65
N LYS A 113 -18.69 35.31 -12.37
CA LYS A 113 -17.32 35.72 -12.75
C LYS A 113 -16.92 35.33 -14.18
N ASN A 114 -17.72 35.77 -15.15
CA ASN A 114 -17.46 35.55 -16.58
C ASN A 114 -17.47 34.07 -17.00
N LYS A 115 -18.02 33.18 -16.20
CA LYS A 115 -18.27 31.78 -16.54
C LYS A 115 -19.77 31.53 -16.61
N VAL A 116 -20.16 30.62 -17.49
CA VAL A 116 -21.56 30.25 -17.70
C VAL A 116 -21.79 28.87 -17.10
N TYR A 117 -22.85 28.76 -16.31
CA TYR A 117 -23.21 27.55 -15.59
C TYR A 117 -24.63 27.14 -15.97
N ASP A 118 -24.81 25.87 -16.32
CA ASP A 118 -26.14 25.28 -16.50
C ASP A 118 -26.57 24.63 -15.19
N VAL A 119 -27.46 25.31 -14.47
CA VAL A 119 -27.96 24.87 -13.15
C VAL A 119 -29.36 24.27 -13.26
N SER A 120 -29.84 23.96 -14.46
CA SER A 120 -31.21 23.48 -14.71
C SER A 120 -31.56 22.24 -13.87
N SER A 121 -30.61 21.30 -13.71
CA SER A 121 -30.79 20.10 -12.91
C SER A 121 -30.67 20.34 -11.40
N TYR A 122 -30.13 21.49 -10.98
CA TYR A 122 -29.85 21.81 -9.58
C TYR A 122 -30.90 22.74 -8.96
N VAL A 123 -31.75 23.38 -9.77
CA VAL A 123 -32.72 24.38 -9.28
C VAL A 123 -33.57 23.86 -8.11
N ASP A 124 -34.07 22.63 -8.20
CA ASP A 124 -34.94 22.06 -7.16
C ASP A 124 -34.16 21.52 -5.94
N GLU A 125 -32.85 21.31 -6.08
CA GLU A 125 -31.95 20.86 -5.01
C GLU A 125 -31.28 22.04 -4.28
N HIS A 126 -31.43 23.26 -4.81
CA HIS A 126 -30.80 24.45 -4.26
C HIS A 126 -31.32 24.75 -2.84
N PRO A 127 -30.46 24.77 -1.80
CA PRO A 127 -30.89 25.02 -0.42
C PRO A 127 -31.54 26.40 -0.19
N GLY A 128 -31.22 27.39 -1.04
CA GLY A 128 -31.86 28.70 -1.03
C GLY A 128 -33.21 28.74 -1.77
N GLY A 129 -33.70 27.60 -2.25
CA GLY A 129 -34.94 27.46 -3.01
C GLY A 129 -34.94 28.32 -4.27
N ASP A 130 -36.08 28.97 -4.52
CA ASP A 130 -36.33 29.77 -5.74
C ASP A 130 -35.45 31.02 -5.87
N ALA A 131 -34.63 31.35 -4.87
CA ALA A 131 -33.70 32.48 -4.96
C ALA A 131 -32.72 32.36 -6.13
N ILE A 132 -32.40 31.15 -6.59
CA ILE A 132 -31.58 30.91 -7.78
C ILE A 132 -32.23 31.46 -9.06
N LEU A 133 -33.56 31.43 -9.14
CA LEU A 133 -34.31 31.87 -10.33
C LEU A 133 -34.34 33.38 -10.49
N ALA A 134 -34.03 34.15 -9.44
CA ALA A 134 -33.95 35.60 -9.51
C ALA A 134 -32.87 36.11 -10.49
N HIS A 135 -31.90 35.25 -10.82
CA HIS A 135 -30.82 35.54 -11.75
C HIS A 135 -30.77 34.57 -12.94
N ALA A 136 -31.86 33.86 -13.22
CA ALA A 136 -31.94 32.96 -14.37
C ALA A 136 -31.75 33.76 -15.68
N GLY A 137 -30.76 33.38 -16.47
CA GLY A 137 -30.35 34.05 -17.70
C GLY A 137 -29.48 35.30 -17.50
N ASP A 138 -28.99 35.60 -16.29
CA ASP A 138 -28.20 36.81 -16.02
C ASP A 138 -27.03 36.56 -15.04
N ASP A 139 -26.33 37.65 -14.69
CA ASP A 139 -25.22 37.66 -13.74
C ASP A 139 -25.70 37.49 -12.29
N ALA A 140 -25.33 36.35 -11.72
CA ALA A 140 -25.60 35.97 -10.34
C ALA A 140 -24.39 36.19 -9.43
N THR A 141 -23.26 36.75 -9.92
CA THR A 141 -21.99 36.85 -9.19
C THR A 141 -22.17 37.50 -7.82
N LYS A 142 -22.88 38.62 -7.74
CA LYS A 142 -23.10 39.33 -6.47
C LYS A 142 -23.91 38.50 -5.47
N GLY A 143 -24.94 37.80 -5.96
CA GLY A 143 -25.74 36.89 -5.14
C GLY A 143 -24.92 35.68 -4.68
N PHE A 144 -24.16 35.08 -5.58
CA PHE A 144 -23.34 33.91 -5.31
C PHE A 144 -22.26 34.16 -4.25
N TYR A 145 -21.57 35.31 -4.31
CA TYR A 145 -20.56 35.68 -3.31
C TYR A 145 -21.13 36.34 -2.04
N GLY A 146 -22.46 36.31 -1.85
CA GLY A 146 -23.10 36.80 -0.64
C GLY A 146 -22.86 35.89 0.59
N PRO A 147 -23.23 36.37 1.79
CA PRO A 147 -23.02 35.64 3.05
C PRO A 147 -23.78 34.31 3.17
N GLN A 148 -24.73 34.05 2.28
CA GLN A 148 -25.53 32.82 2.25
C GLN A 148 -24.77 31.59 1.70
N HIS A 149 -23.64 31.77 1.01
CA HIS A 149 -22.83 30.65 0.49
C HIS A 149 -21.51 30.51 1.24
N GLY A 150 -21.25 29.31 1.76
CA GLY A 150 -19.96 28.94 2.34
C GLY A 150 -18.94 28.49 1.28
N THR A 151 -17.67 28.35 1.68
CA THR A 151 -16.56 28.01 0.77
C THR A 151 -16.75 26.69 0.00
N ARG A 152 -17.51 25.74 0.57
CA ARG A 152 -17.77 24.44 -0.10
C ARG A 152 -18.66 24.54 -1.34
N VAL A 153 -19.40 25.64 -1.50
CA VAL A 153 -20.30 25.84 -2.66
C VAL A 153 -19.50 26.06 -3.95
N PHE A 154 -18.27 26.58 -3.86
CA PHE A 154 -17.38 26.77 -5.01
C PHE A 154 -17.00 25.43 -5.67
N ASP A 155 -16.86 24.36 -4.89
CA ASP A 155 -16.56 23.03 -5.43
C ASP A 155 -17.77 22.46 -6.18
N VAL A 156 -18.99 22.72 -5.69
CA VAL A 156 -20.24 22.20 -6.28
C VAL A 156 -20.56 22.90 -7.59
N ILE A 157 -20.40 24.23 -7.65
CA ILE A 157 -20.77 24.99 -8.86
C ILE A 157 -19.88 24.64 -10.06
N GLU A 158 -18.64 24.20 -9.82
CA GLU A 158 -17.71 23.82 -10.89
C GLU A 158 -18.22 22.66 -11.76
N ASP A 159 -19.03 21.76 -11.19
CA ASP A 159 -19.60 20.63 -11.94
C ASP A 159 -20.68 21.06 -12.94
N PHE A 160 -21.25 22.25 -12.77
CA PHE A 160 -22.26 22.84 -13.65
C PHE A 160 -21.66 23.81 -14.70
N CYS A 161 -20.34 23.99 -14.72
CA CYS A 161 -19.67 24.90 -15.65
C CYS A 161 -19.74 24.36 -17.08
N ILE A 162 -20.35 25.13 -17.99
CA ILE A 162 -20.48 24.77 -19.40
C ILE A 162 -19.54 25.56 -20.32
N GLY A 163 -18.98 26.67 -19.83
CA GLY A 163 -18.03 27.47 -20.61
C GLY A 163 -17.77 28.87 -20.07
N ASP A 164 -17.14 29.70 -20.91
CA ASP A 164 -16.79 31.08 -20.58
C ASP A 164 -17.72 32.08 -21.28
N LEU A 165 -17.94 33.23 -20.64
CA LEU A 165 -18.72 34.34 -21.19
C LEU A 165 -17.83 35.26 -22.01
N ARG A 166 -18.26 35.54 -23.25
CA ARG A 166 -17.71 36.60 -24.09
C ARG A 166 -18.20 37.97 -23.60
N LEU A 167 -17.24 38.83 -23.25
CA LEU A 167 -17.46 40.24 -22.93
C LEU A 167 -17.68 41.09 -24.18
#